data_AF-A0A4Q6BGH3-F1
#
_entry.id   AF-A0A4Q6BGH3-F1
#
_cell.length_a   1.000
_cell.length_b   1.000
_cell.length_c   1.000
_cell.angle_alpha   90.00
_cell.angle_beta   90.00
_cell.angle_gamma   90.00
#
_symmetry.space_group_name_H-M   'P 1'
#
loop_
_entity.id
_entity.type
_entity.pdbx_description
1 polymer ?
#
loop_
_entity_poly.entity_id
_entity_poly.type
_entity_poly.pdbx_seq_one_letter_code
_entity_poly.pdbx_strand_id
1 'polypeptide(L)'
;MPPERSGTRKTLRTAPSSTPSGLGGRCSSRIRPMFLCFVPAFAERGPSFHGIWAAMSNVLFPSAELAPFVKRGGVADVAAALPKALRGLGHKVTVVVPKTGPGTEGSSGFDDRGTLLARRLTPLQVKVGADTITVTVYDGRLSSQVDLCVLEWAEALAVPTIYDGDAARLSATFSGAIAELARTWAEAGNAPDIVHLNDWPTAPAAAKIAELRAKGGALANVKTVLTVHSFAHQGIHSREAFGLLGLPAEQFGVEGFEFHGHTNFLKGGLKAADLVTTVSPTYAREVASGPRGEGLEGVVASLRTPLIGIVNGVDYSVWNPATDSALAGRFDAEDASNKVRCKADFVRERFGTYDPELPLVGFVGRFDAQKGIDSLLAEQSG
;
A
#
# COMPACT_ATOMS: atom_id res chain seq x y z
N MET A 1 -30.69 -66.22 -12.52
CA MET A 1 -29.45 -66.38 -13.30
C MET A 1 -28.76 -65.03 -13.31
N PRO A 2 -27.51 -64.87 -12.86
CA PRO A 2 -26.43 -65.87 -12.68
C PRO A 2 -26.21 -66.28 -11.20
N PRO A 3 -25.29 -67.23 -10.90
CA PRO A 3 -25.26 -67.95 -9.65
C PRO A 3 -24.22 -67.45 -8.63
N GLU A 4 -24.39 -68.00 -7.44
CA GLU A 4 -23.69 -67.76 -6.18
C GLU A 4 -22.63 -68.88 -5.93
N ARG A 5 -21.59 -68.54 -5.16
CA ARG A 5 -20.82 -69.37 -4.17
C ARG A 5 -19.37 -69.85 -4.43
N SER A 6 -18.64 -69.68 -3.32
CA SER A 6 -17.49 -70.45 -2.78
C SER A 6 -16.13 -70.16 -3.41
N GLY A 7 -15.03 -69.92 -2.69
CA GLY A 7 -14.71 -70.07 -1.27
C GLY A 7 -13.34 -70.73 -1.16
N THR A 8 -12.34 -70.10 -0.52
CA THR A 8 -11.32 -70.76 0.33
C THR A 8 -10.33 -69.75 0.91
N ARG A 9 -10.30 -69.69 2.25
CA ARG A 9 -9.18 -69.18 3.05
C ARG A 9 -7.99 -70.15 2.93
N LYS A 10 -6.77 -69.62 2.82
CA LYS A 10 -5.57 -70.26 3.38
C LYS A 10 -4.82 -69.28 4.26
N THR A 11 -4.93 -69.54 5.55
CA THR A 11 -4.07 -69.10 6.65
C THR A 11 -2.70 -69.76 6.58
N LEU A 12 -1.64 -69.03 6.92
CA LEU A 12 -0.39 -69.62 7.44
C LEU A 12 0.13 -68.77 8.61
N ARG A 13 0.07 -69.37 9.80
CA ARG A 13 0.78 -69.10 11.07
C ARG A 13 1.70 -70.33 11.24
N THR A 14 2.99 -70.28 11.60
CA THR A 14 3.64 -70.03 12.91
C THR A 14 5.17 -70.24 12.73
N ALA A 15 6.10 -69.35 13.14
CA ALA A 15 6.93 -69.32 14.39
C ALA A 15 8.06 -70.40 14.48
N PRO A 16 9.13 -70.34 15.35
CA PRO A 16 9.85 -69.26 16.08
C PRO A 16 11.42 -69.40 16.17
N SER A 17 12.05 -68.54 16.99
CA SER A 17 13.38 -68.65 17.68
C SER A 17 14.65 -68.32 16.85
N SER A 18 15.67 -67.60 17.33
CA SER A 18 16.28 -67.57 18.67
C SER A 18 17.11 -66.29 18.91
N THR A 19 17.17 -65.85 20.17
CA THR A 19 18.17 -64.93 20.74
C THR A 19 19.35 -65.73 21.33
N PRO A 20 20.51 -65.10 21.58
CA PRO A 20 20.82 -64.75 22.97
C PRO A 20 21.46 -63.35 23.19
N SER A 21 21.17 -62.83 24.39
CA SER A 21 21.86 -61.87 25.28
C SER A 21 23.28 -61.36 24.94
N GLY A 22 23.72 -60.15 25.35
CA GLY A 22 23.13 -59.10 26.17
C GLY A 22 24.19 -58.06 26.57
N LEU A 23 23.85 -57.23 27.58
CA LEU A 23 24.56 -56.06 28.17
C LEU A 23 24.31 -54.74 27.41
N GLY A 24 23.72 -53.68 27.96
CA GLY A 24 23.57 -53.24 29.35
C GLY A 24 23.84 -51.73 29.37
N GLY A 25 22.83 -50.89 29.60
CA GLY A 25 23.03 -49.43 29.68
C GLY A 25 21.73 -48.64 29.54
N ARG A 26 21.02 -48.43 30.64
CA ARG A 26 19.95 -47.43 30.73
C ARG A 26 20.58 -46.05 30.92
N CYS A 27 20.09 -45.05 30.21
CA CYS A 27 20.12 -43.67 30.70
C CYS A 27 18.82 -42.97 30.30
N SER A 28 18.02 -42.66 31.31
CA SER A 28 16.82 -41.83 31.21
C SER A 28 17.20 -40.36 31.36
N SER A 29 16.86 -39.52 30.40
CA SER A 29 16.74 -38.08 30.65
C SER A 29 15.65 -37.46 29.78
N ARG A 30 14.71 -36.84 30.47
CA ARG A 30 13.56 -36.07 29.99
C ARG A 30 13.99 -35.01 28.97
N ILE A 31 13.36 -35.01 27.80
CA ILE A 31 13.46 -33.92 26.82
C ILE A 31 12.31 -32.94 27.10
N ARG A 32 12.66 -31.71 27.49
CA ARG A 32 11.75 -30.54 27.48
C ARG A 32 11.73 -29.96 26.07
N PRO A 33 10.57 -29.60 25.48
CA PRO A 33 10.57 -28.84 24.24
C PRO A 33 10.91 -27.38 24.56
N MET A 34 12.09 -26.94 24.13
CA MET A 34 12.48 -25.54 24.13
C MET A 34 12.17 -24.99 22.73
N PHE A 35 11.18 -24.12 22.66
CA PHE A 35 10.90 -23.28 21.50
C PHE A 35 12.17 -22.52 21.10
N LEU A 36 12.62 -22.68 19.86
CA LEU A 36 13.64 -21.81 19.27
C LEU A 36 13.13 -21.32 17.91
N CYS A 37 12.60 -20.09 17.92
CA CYS A 37 12.39 -19.30 16.72
C CYS A 37 13.72 -19.12 15.99
N PHE A 38 13.80 -19.57 14.75
CA PHE A 38 14.88 -19.24 13.83
C PHE A 38 14.71 -17.77 13.38
N VAL A 39 15.54 -16.88 13.90
CA VAL A 39 15.81 -15.56 13.31
C VAL A 39 17.03 -15.75 12.39
N PRO A 40 16.97 -15.44 11.07
CA PRO A 40 18.14 -15.55 10.22
C PRO A 40 19.21 -14.53 10.65
N ALA A 41 20.43 -15.03 10.83
CA ALA A 41 21.61 -14.26 11.13
C ALA A 41 21.96 -13.29 9.99
N PHE A 42 21.66 -12.01 10.18
CA PHE A 42 22.28 -10.88 9.48
C PHE A 42 22.66 -9.84 10.54
N ALA A 43 23.63 -10.20 11.37
CA ALA A 43 24.29 -9.26 12.26
C ALA A 43 25.75 -9.69 12.34
N GLU A 44 26.61 -9.00 11.59
CA GLU A 44 27.93 -8.57 12.08
C GLU A 44 28.60 -7.65 11.06
N ARG A 45 29.04 -6.48 11.56
CA ARG A 45 29.77 -5.36 10.91
C ARG A 45 28.92 -4.28 10.23
N GLY A 46 28.30 -3.46 11.08
CA GLY A 46 27.81 -2.10 10.79
C GLY A 46 27.67 -1.34 12.12
N PRO A 47 27.68 0.01 12.13
CA PRO A 47 27.63 0.78 13.37
C PRO A 47 26.38 0.39 14.18
N SER A 48 26.56 0.28 15.50
CA SER A 48 25.59 -0.22 16.46
C SER A 48 24.18 0.36 16.28
N PHE A 49 23.28 -0.43 15.68
CA PHE A 49 21.84 -0.14 15.53
C PHE A 49 21.03 -0.23 16.85
N HIS A 50 21.68 -0.05 18.00
CA HIS A 50 21.05 -0.17 19.33
C HIS A 50 20.57 1.19 19.91
N GLY A 51 20.67 2.28 19.15
CA GLY A 51 20.35 3.65 19.62
C GLY A 51 19.14 4.33 18.96
N ILE A 52 18.46 3.69 18.01
CA ILE A 52 17.26 4.25 17.35
C ILE A 52 16.03 3.54 17.89
N TRP A 53 15.74 3.72 19.17
CA TRP A 53 14.34 3.69 19.58
C TRP A 53 13.73 4.93 18.92
N ALA A 54 12.99 4.72 17.83
CA ALA A 54 12.44 5.79 17.02
C ALA A 54 11.70 6.78 17.91
N ALA A 55 12.17 8.02 17.95
CA ALA A 55 11.36 9.10 18.50
C ALA A 55 9.98 9.04 17.84
N MET A 56 8.91 9.12 18.64
CA MET A 56 7.55 9.07 18.11
C MET A 56 7.36 10.18 17.08
N SER A 57 7.41 9.84 15.80
CA SER A 57 7.18 10.80 14.72
C SER A 57 5.69 11.09 14.53
N ASN A 58 5.38 12.35 14.23
CA ASN A 58 4.10 12.82 13.72
C ASN A 58 4.12 12.75 12.18
N VAL A 59 3.39 11.80 11.61
CA VAL A 59 3.37 11.50 10.18
C VAL A 59 2.05 11.98 9.58
N LEU A 60 2.13 12.94 8.66
CA LEU A 60 1.03 13.25 7.75
C LEU A 60 1.13 12.31 6.55
N PHE A 61 0.07 11.54 6.27
CA PHE A 61 0.07 10.50 5.24
C PHE A 61 -0.99 10.81 4.17
N PRO A 62 -0.73 11.70 3.20
CA PRO A 62 -1.66 11.96 2.12
C PRO A 62 -1.74 10.83 1.10
N SER A 63 -2.96 10.47 0.72
CA SER A 63 -3.24 9.50 -0.34
C SER A 63 -4.50 9.92 -1.11
N ALA A 64 -4.48 9.71 -2.42
CA ALA A 64 -5.65 9.92 -3.27
C ALA A 64 -6.73 8.84 -3.08
N GLU A 65 -6.34 7.69 -2.54
CA GLU A 65 -7.21 6.54 -2.28
C GLU A 65 -7.07 6.08 -0.82
N LEU A 66 -8.17 5.63 -0.22
CA LEU A 66 -8.22 5.07 1.13
C LEU A 66 -9.37 4.09 1.25
N ALA A 67 -9.08 2.83 1.56
CA ALA A 67 -10.12 1.83 1.80
C ALA A 67 -10.79 2.04 3.18
N PRO A 68 -12.12 1.88 3.31
CA PRO A 68 -13.08 1.52 2.27
C PRO A 68 -13.71 2.72 1.53
N PHE A 69 -13.25 3.95 1.76
CA PHE A 69 -13.92 5.18 1.35
C PHE A 69 -13.78 5.51 -0.15
N VAL A 70 -12.54 5.66 -0.62
CA VAL A 70 -12.21 5.97 -2.01
C VAL A 70 -11.26 4.89 -2.49
N LYS A 71 -11.78 3.89 -3.21
CA LYS A 71 -11.02 2.71 -3.64
C LYS A 71 -11.16 2.48 -5.15
N ARG A 72 -10.06 2.64 -5.87
CA ARG A 72 -9.91 2.23 -7.27
C ARG A 72 -9.00 1.02 -7.41
N GLY A 73 -7.93 0.96 -6.62
CA GLY A 73 -6.89 -0.05 -6.70
C GLY A 73 -6.33 -0.48 -5.35
N GLY A 74 -5.20 -1.18 -5.38
CA GLY A 74 -4.53 -1.70 -4.18
C GLY A 74 -3.89 -0.62 -3.31
N VAL A 75 -3.65 0.59 -3.86
CA VAL A 75 -3.12 1.73 -3.09
C VAL A 75 -4.06 2.10 -1.93
N ALA A 76 -5.37 1.99 -2.13
CA ALA A 76 -6.37 2.20 -1.08
C ALA A 76 -6.16 1.27 0.13
N ASP A 77 -5.78 0.02 -0.11
CA ASP A 77 -5.54 -0.97 0.94
C ASP A 77 -4.22 -0.69 1.66
N VAL A 78 -3.18 -0.28 0.93
CA VAL A 78 -1.91 0.16 1.51
C VAL A 78 -2.11 1.39 2.39
N ALA A 79 -2.87 2.37 1.93
CA ALA A 79 -3.18 3.59 2.68
C ALA A 79 -4.05 3.33 3.93
N ALA A 80 -4.74 2.20 4.02
CA ALA A 80 -5.44 1.77 5.23
C ALA A 80 -4.52 0.97 6.18
N ALA A 81 -3.69 0.08 5.63
CA ALA A 81 -2.89 -0.87 6.40
C ALA A 81 -1.58 -0.28 6.95
N LEU A 82 -0.84 0.48 6.15
CA LEU A 82 0.47 1.02 6.55
C LEU A 82 0.36 2.04 7.68
N PRO A 83 -0.54 3.04 7.64
CA PRO A 83 -0.76 3.95 8.77
C PRO A 83 -1.12 3.24 10.07
N LYS A 84 -1.92 2.16 9.99
CA LYS A 84 -2.26 1.32 11.15
C LYS A 84 -1.02 0.62 11.71
N ALA A 85 -0.17 0.06 10.85
CA ALA A 85 1.08 -0.58 11.28
C ALA A 85 2.04 0.43 11.92
N LEU A 86 2.22 1.61 11.32
CA LEU A 86 3.05 2.70 11.85
C LEU A 86 2.53 3.18 13.23
N ARG A 87 1.21 3.31 13.39
CA ARG A 87 0.61 3.59 14.69
C ARG A 87 0.91 2.49 15.71
N GLY A 88 0.83 1.22 15.31
CA GLY A 88 1.19 0.08 16.15
C GLY A 88 2.66 0.10 16.62
N LEU A 89 3.55 0.75 15.87
CA LEU A 89 4.95 1.00 16.24
C LEU A 89 5.13 2.26 17.12
N GLY A 90 4.06 2.97 17.47
CA GLY A 90 4.09 4.14 18.37
C GLY A 90 4.10 5.50 17.65
N HIS A 91 4.01 5.55 16.33
CA HIS A 91 3.93 6.82 15.60
C HIS A 91 2.53 7.45 15.69
N LYS A 92 2.48 8.78 15.72
CA LYS A 92 1.25 9.53 15.49
C LYS A 92 1.07 9.63 13.98
N VAL A 93 -0.03 9.11 13.45
CA VAL A 93 -0.28 9.11 12.00
C VAL A 93 -1.65 9.71 11.71
N THR A 94 -1.67 10.69 10.81
CA THR A 94 -2.91 11.25 10.26
C THR A 94 -2.96 11.01 8.76
N VAL A 95 -3.96 10.26 8.30
CA VAL A 95 -4.20 10.04 6.87
C VAL A 95 -4.96 11.23 6.30
N VAL A 96 -4.53 11.75 5.15
CA VAL A 96 -5.22 12.83 4.43
C VAL A 96 -5.77 12.30 3.12
N VAL A 97 -7.07 12.46 2.86
CA VAL A 97 -7.73 11.93 1.66
C VAL A 97 -8.69 12.97 1.07
N PRO A 98 -8.77 13.12 -0.26
CA PRO A 98 -9.79 13.97 -0.87
C PRO A 98 -11.16 13.29 -0.79
N LYS A 99 -12.21 14.09 -0.56
CA LYS A 99 -13.59 13.64 -0.70
C LYS A 99 -14.00 13.77 -2.16
N THR A 100 -14.25 12.63 -2.80
CA THR A 100 -14.65 12.55 -4.21
C THR A 100 -15.95 11.77 -4.34
N GLY A 101 -16.68 12.01 -5.44
CA GLY A 101 -17.89 11.27 -5.81
C GLY A 101 -19.15 12.13 -5.83
N PRO A 102 -19.89 12.17 -6.96
CA PRO A 102 -21.19 12.82 -7.04
C PRO A 102 -22.16 12.26 -5.99
N GLY A 103 -22.89 13.14 -5.30
CA GLY A 103 -23.83 12.75 -4.23
C GLY A 103 -23.21 12.60 -2.84
N THR A 104 -21.92 12.90 -2.67
CA THR A 104 -21.29 13.00 -1.35
C THR A 104 -21.41 14.41 -0.74
N GLU A 105 -21.97 15.38 -1.47
CA GLU A 105 -22.21 16.77 -1.05
C GLU A 105 -23.04 16.85 0.24
N GLY A 106 -22.61 17.65 1.22
CA GLY A 106 -23.38 17.89 2.45
C GLY A 106 -23.52 16.69 3.40
N SER A 107 -23.13 15.48 2.99
CA SER A 107 -22.95 14.34 3.90
C SER A 107 -21.75 14.62 4.82
N SER A 108 -22.03 15.20 5.99
CA SER A 108 -21.12 15.11 7.12
C SER A 108 -21.34 13.76 7.78
N GLY A 109 -20.77 12.69 7.26
CA GLY A 109 -20.85 11.41 7.94
C GLY A 109 -20.59 10.24 7.02
N PHE A 110 -19.59 9.43 7.37
CA PHE A 110 -19.43 8.12 6.78
C PHE A 110 -20.32 7.10 7.51
N ASP A 111 -21.15 6.36 6.75
CA ASP A 111 -21.71 5.04 7.07
C ASP A 111 -22.08 4.30 5.75
N ASP A 112 -22.31 2.99 5.63
CA ASP A 112 -22.67 1.90 6.57
C ASP A 112 -21.50 1.25 7.35
N ARG A 113 -20.26 1.71 7.17
CA ARG A 113 -19.05 1.09 7.79
C ARG A 113 -18.32 1.94 8.83
N GLY A 114 -19.00 2.96 9.37
CA GLY A 114 -18.67 3.60 10.65
C GLY A 114 -17.42 4.48 10.66
N THR A 115 -17.52 5.73 10.20
CA THR A 115 -16.55 6.77 10.61
C THR A 115 -17.28 8.07 10.97
N LEU A 116 -17.21 8.44 12.26
CA LEU A 116 -17.68 9.72 12.76
C LEU A 116 -16.70 10.81 12.32
N LEU A 117 -17.13 11.69 11.42
CA LEU A 117 -16.44 12.95 11.17
C LEU A 117 -16.85 13.94 12.25
N ALA A 118 -15.89 14.37 13.08
CA ALA A 118 -16.11 15.49 13.96
C ALA A 118 -16.04 16.77 13.11
N ARG A 119 -17.10 17.57 13.12
CA ARG A 119 -17.14 18.86 12.40
C ARG A 119 -16.15 19.84 13.05
N ARG A 120 -14.91 19.85 12.60
CA ARG A 120 -14.02 21.00 12.75
C ARG A 120 -13.76 21.60 11.38
N LEU A 121 -14.64 22.51 10.97
CA LEU A 121 -14.53 23.24 9.71
C LEU A 121 -13.35 24.22 9.80
N THR A 122 -12.17 23.78 9.39
CA THR A 122 -11.04 24.70 9.14
C THR A 122 -10.95 24.91 7.63
N PRO A 123 -11.45 26.04 7.10
CA PRO A 123 -11.30 26.32 5.67
C PRO A 123 -9.84 26.64 5.36
N LEU A 124 -9.23 25.87 4.48
CA LEU A 124 -7.93 26.17 3.88
C LEU A 124 -8.16 26.96 2.60
N GLN A 125 -7.34 28.00 2.38
CA GLN A 125 -7.32 28.75 1.12
C GLN A 125 -6.16 28.27 0.28
N VAL A 126 -6.45 27.63 -0.85
CA VAL A 126 -5.46 27.01 -1.71
C VAL A 126 -5.42 27.76 -3.04
N LYS A 127 -4.27 28.35 -3.36
CA LYS A 127 -4.05 29.00 -4.66
C LYS A 127 -3.79 27.96 -5.74
N VAL A 128 -4.59 27.97 -6.81
CA VAL A 128 -4.48 27.07 -7.96
C VAL A 128 -4.57 27.90 -9.24
N GLY A 129 -3.42 28.16 -9.86
CA GLY A 129 -3.31 29.11 -10.96
C GLY A 129 -3.70 30.53 -10.53
N ALA A 130 -4.68 31.11 -11.23
CA ALA A 130 -5.23 32.43 -10.89
C ALA A 130 -6.31 32.35 -9.79
N ASP A 131 -6.84 31.16 -9.52
CA ASP A 131 -7.97 30.97 -8.63
C ASP A 131 -7.51 30.70 -7.19
N THR A 132 -8.38 31.01 -6.23
CA THR A 132 -8.24 30.57 -4.84
C THR A 132 -9.41 29.66 -4.51
N ILE A 133 -9.11 28.40 -4.25
CA ILE A 133 -10.08 27.36 -3.93
C ILE A 133 -10.15 27.22 -2.41
N THR A 134 -11.35 27.34 -1.85
CA THR A 134 -11.59 27.02 -0.45
C THR A 134 -11.73 25.50 -0.31
N VAL A 135 -10.86 24.90 0.49
CA VAL A 135 -10.88 23.47 0.82
C VAL A 135 -11.32 23.32 2.27
N THR A 136 -12.44 22.64 2.48
CA THR A 136 -12.94 22.34 3.82
C THR A 136 -12.24 21.11 4.37
N VAL A 137 -11.65 21.25 5.56
CA VAL A 137 -11.04 20.14 6.30
C VAL A 137 -12.07 19.52 7.25
N TYR A 138 -12.20 18.21 7.23
CA TYR A 138 -12.95 17.43 8.23
C TYR A 138 -12.01 16.49 8.98
N ASP A 139 -12.02 16.59 10.31
CA ASP A 139 -11.28 15.67 11.17
C ASP A 139 -12.13 14.44 11.50
N GLY A 140 -11.48 13.28 11.59
CA GLY A 140 -12.10 12.01 11.93
C GLY A 140 -11.10 11.01 12.47
N ARG A 141 -11.55 9.78 12.66
CA ARG A 141 -10.70 8.68 13.09
C ARG A 141 -11.17 7.36 12.48
N LEU A 142 -10.23 6.61 11.91
CA LEU A 142 -10.48 5.29 11.36
C LEU A 142 -10.78 4.27 12.48
N SER A 143 -11.40 3.15 12.12
CA SER A 143 -11.61 2.02 13.05
C SER A 143 -10.30 1.49 13.65
N SER A 144 -9.19 1.64 12.93
CA SER A 144 -7.82 1.36 13.38
C SER A 144 -7.25 2.38 14.39
N GLN A 145 -8.05 3.36 14.82
CA GLN A 145 -7.67 4.48 15.67
C GLN A 145 -6.66 5.47 15.04
N VAL A 146 -6.30 5.29 13.76
CA VAL A 146 -5.51 6.26 13.00
C VAL A 146 -6.33 7.53 12.77
N ASP A 147 -5.73 8.70 12.99
CA ASP A 147 -6.42 9.97 12.77
C ASP A 147 -6.65 10.17 11.26
N LEU A 148 -7.76 10.81 10.90
CA LEU A 148 -8.19 11.01 9.53
C LEU A 148 -8.48 12.49 9.28
N CYS A 149 -8.03 12.99 8.14
CA CYS A 149 -8.32 14.32 7.62
C CYS A 149 -8.92 14.17 6.22
N VAL A 150 -10.17 14.59 6.05
CA VAL A 150 -10.86 14.54 4.76
C VAL A 150 -10.90 15.95 4.18
N LEU A 151 -10.47 16.10 2.93
CA LEU A 151 -10.42 17.38 2.23
C LEU A 151 -11.54 17.46 1.20
N GLU A 152 -12.40 18.47 1.32
CA GLU A 152 -13.55 18.65 0.45
C GLU A 152 -13.45 19.99 -0.30
N TRP A 153 -13.69 19.96 -1.61
CA TRP A 153 -13.87 21.14 -2.44
C TRP A 153 -14.79 20.80 -3.63
N ALA A 154 -15.42 21.82 -4.21
CA ALA A 154 -16.52 21.65 -5.16
C ALA A 154 -16.16 20.75 -6.36
N GLU A 155 -15.01 20.99 -7.00
CA GLU A 155 -14.63 20.24 -8.20
C GLU A 155 -14.36 18.74 -7.94
N ALA A 156 -13.86 18.37 -6.76
CA ALA A 156 -13.64 16.97 -6.41
C ALA A 156 -14.94 16.18 -6.17
N LEU A 157 -15.97 16.86 -5.66
CA LEU A 157 -17.29 16.25 -5.44
C LEU A 157 -17.99 15.91 -6.77
N ALA A 158 -17.63 16.62 -7.85
CA ALA A 158 -18.22 16.39 -9.16
C ALA A 158 -17.66 15.16 -9.90
N VAL A 159 -16.60 14.53 -9.40
CA VAL A 159 -15.92 13.42 -10.07
C VAL A 159 -15.79 12.19 -9.16
N PRO A 160 -15.79 10.95 -9.70
CA PRO A 160 -15.63 9.75 -8.88
C PRO A 160 -14.31 9.73 -8.10
N THR A 161 -13.22 10.14 -8.73
CA THR A 161 -11.89 10.29 -8.11
C THR A 161 -11.13 11.47 -8.69
N ILE A 162 -10.07 11.92 -8.00
CA ILE A 162 -9.22 13.00 -8.49
C ILE A 162 -8.40 12.64 -9.74
N TYR A 163 -8.46 11.37 -10.18
CA TYR A 163 -7.88 10.90 -11.44
C TYR A 163 -8.78 11.20 -12.64
N ASP A 164 -10.05 11.52 -12.41
CA ASP A 164 -11.06 11.73 -13.45
C ASP A 164 -11.27 13.24 -13.69
N GLY A 165 -11.82 13.60 -14.86
CA GLY A 165 -12.04 15.02 -15.21
C GLY A 165 -10.72 15.79 -15.42
N ASP A 166 -10.65 17.04 -14.92
CA ASP A 166 -9.41 17.84 -14.93
C ASP A 166 -8.48 17.39 -13.79
N ALA A 167 -7.85 16.24 -14.00
CA ALA A 167 -6.99 15.59 -13.01
C ALA A 167 -5.77 16.44 -12.63
N ALA A 168 -5.30 17.31 -13.54
CA ALA A 168 -4.21 18.26 -13.28
C ALA A 168 -4.63 19.28 -12.23
N ARG A 169 -5.79 19.93 -12.43
CA ARG A 169 -6.33 20.91 -11.48
C ARG A 169 -6.69 20.27 -10.16
N LEU A 170 -7.38 19.13 -10.16
CA LEU A 170 -7.76 18.41 -8.94
C LEU A 170 -6.55 17.99 -8.10
N SER A 171 -5.51 17.45 -8.75
CA SER A 171 -4.27 17.05 -8.06
C SER A 171 -3.45 18.26 -7.60
N ALA A 172 -3.45 19.37 -8.36
CA ALA A 172 -2.82 20.62 -7.94
C ALA A 172 -3.52 21.21 -6.69
N THR A 173 -4.85 21.20 -6.65
CA THR A 173 -5.65 21.58 -5.48
C THR A 173 -5.32 20.69 -4.29
N PHE A 174 -5.32 19.37 -4.47
CA PHE A 174 -5.04 18.43 -3.40
C PHE A 174 -3.62 18.60 -2.84
N SER A 175 -2.61 18.66 -3.71
CA SER A 175 -1.21 18.91 -3.33
C SER A 175 -1.02 20.28 -2.65
N GLY A 176 -1.74 21.30 -3.10
CA GLY A 176 -1.78 22.61 -2.44
C GLY A 176 -2.37 22.53 -1.04
N ALA A 177 -3.51 21.85 -0.89
CA ALA A 177 -4.17 21.67 0.39
C ALA A 177 -3.32 20.88 1.39
N ILE A 178 -2.58 19.86 0.94
CA ILE A 178 -1.60 19.12 1.77
C ILE A 178 -0.54 20.07 2.33
N ALA A 179 0.05 20.91 1.48
CA ALA A 179 1.09 21.86 1.90
C ALA A 179 0.54 22.92 2.86
N GLU A 180 -0.64 23.46 2.58
CA GLU A 180 -1.31 24.44 3.46
C GLU A 180 -1.74 23.84 4.80
N LEU A 181 -2.21 22.59 4.81
CA LEU A 181 -2.54 21.86 6.03
C LEU A 181 -1.29 21.67 6.90
N ALA A 182 -0.19 21.19 6.30
CA ALA A 182 1.08 21.01 6.99
C ALA A 182 1.59 22.35 7.57
N ARG A 183 1.53 23.43 6.78
CA ARG A 183 1.92 24.78 7.21
C ARG A 183 1.07 25.26 8.39
N THR A 184 -0.26 25.17 8.28
CA THR A 184 -1.21 25.60 9.31
C THR A 184 -1.01 24.83 10.61
N TRP A 185 -0.78 23.51 10.53
CA TRP A 185 -0.49 22.69 11.71
C TRP A 185 0.84 23.04 12.34
N ALA A 186 1.86 23.31 11.53
CA ALA A 186 3.16 23.70 12.03
C ALA A 186 3.11 25.06 12.75
N GLU A 187 2.38 26.03 12.21
CA GLU A 187 2.14 27.34 12.85
C GLU A 187 1.35 27.21 14.16
N ALA A 188 0.47 26.21 14.26
CA ALA A 188 -0.25 25.88 15.49
C ALA A 188 0.57 25.06 16.50
N GLY A 189 1.85 24.80 16.26
CA GLY A 189 2.73 24.04 17.16
C GLY A 189 2.57 22.52 17.08
N ASN A 190 1.91 21.99 16.04
CA ASN A 190 1.71 20.56 15.79
C ASN A 190 2.27 20.16 14.41
N ALA A 191 3.48 20.63 14.09
CA ALA A 191 4.13 20.32 12.82
C ALA A 191 4.25 18.80 12.60
N PRO A 192 3.98 18.28 11.39
CA PRO A 192 4.37 16.92 11.05
C PRO A 192 5.90 16.83 10.96
N ASP A 193 6.50 15.78 11.50
CA ASP A 193 7.91 15.49 11.28
C ASP A 193 8.13 15.01 9.84
N ILE A 194 7.18 14.23 9.32
CA ILE A 194 7.22 13.62 8.00
C ILE A 194 5.88 13.84 7.30
N VAL A 195 5.93 14.28 6.05
CA VAL A 195 4.82 14.19 5.09
C VAL A 195 5.12 13.06 4.11
N HIS A 196 4.40 11.95 4.25
CA HIS A 196 4.55 10.75 3.45
C HIS A 196 3.53 10.76 2.31
N LEU A 197 3.98 11.25 1.17
CA LEU A 197 3.24 11.42 -0.08
C LEU A 197 3.17 10.08 -0.84
N ASN A 198 2.02 9.81 -1.44
CA ASN A 198 1.75 8.60 -2.21
C ASN A 198 1.33 8.96 -3.64
N ASP A 199 2.11 8.47 -4.60
CA ASP A 199 1.92 8.63 -6.04
C ASP A 199 1.82 10.07 -6.57
N TRP A 200 1.67 10.17 -7.89
CA TRP A 200 1.67 11.40 -8.64
C TRP A 200 0.65 12.47 -8.18
N PRO A 201 -0.55 12.17 -7.64
CA PRO A 201 -1.49 13.22 -7.26
C PRO A 201 -1.04 14.04 -6.05
N THR A 202 -0.20 13.45 -5.19
CA THR A 202 0.36 14.11 -4.00
C THR A 202 1.79 14.58 -4.22
N ALA A 203 2.46 14.08 -5.25
CA ALA A 203 3.87 14.35 -5.55
C ALA A 203 4.21 15.86 -5.64
N PRO A 204 3.39 16.75 -6.26
CA PRO A 204 3.66 18.18 -6.26
C PRO A 204 3.72 18.84 -4.87
N ALA A 205 3.09 18.25 -3.86
CA ALA A 205 3.18 18.74 -2.48
C ALA A 205 4.62 18.70 -1.95
N ALA A 206 5.47 17.78 -2.43
CA ALA A 206 6.88 17.74 -2.06
C ALA A 206 7.60 19.04 -2.44
N ALA A 207 7.38 19.52 -3.66
CA ALA A 207 7.96 20.77 -4.16
C ALA A 207 7.42 22.00 -3.42
N LYS A 208 6.11 22.03 -3.15
CA LYS A 208 5.47 23.09 -2.36
C LYS A 208 6.03 23.15 -0.93
N ILE A 209 6.16 22.01 -0.26
CA ILE A 209 6.74 21.93 1.08
C ILE A 209 8.22 22.33 1.06
N ALA A 210 8.99 21.89 0.06
CA ALA A 210 10.39 22.27 -0.08
C ALA A 210 10.56 23.79 -0.28
N GLU A 211 9.70 24.42 -1.08
CA GLU A 211 9.66 25.87 -1.30
C GLU A 211 9.33 26.64 -0.01
N LEU A 212 8.30 26.20 0.73
CA LEU A 212 7.93 26.81 2.01
C LEU A 212 9.05 26.63 3.05
N ARG A 213 9.67 25.44 3.08
CA ARG A 213 10.81 25.14 3.96
C ARG A 213 12.03 26.01 3.64
N ALA A 214 12.32 26.27 2.37
CA ALA A 214 13.43 27.12 1.93
C ALA A 214 13.23 28.59 2.34
N LYS A 215 11.98 29.05 2.43
CA LYS A 215 11.63 30.39 2.97
C LYS A 215 11.75 30.48 4.50
N GLY A 216 12.01 29.35 5.17
CA GLY A 216 12.08 29.26 6.63
C GLY A 216 10.71 29.21 7.30
N GLY A 217 10.69 29.38 8.62
CA GLY A 217 9.46 29.37 9.42
C GLY A 217 9.02 27.98 9.87
N ALA A 218 7.71 27.77 10.02
CA ALA A 218 7.14 26.63 10.74
C ALA A 218 7.46 25.27 10.09
N LEU A 219 7.73 25.23 8.78
CA LEU A 219 8.05 24.00 8.05
C LEU A 219 9.55 23.67 7.96
N ALA A 220 10.43 24.43 8.62
CA ALA A 220 11.89 24.32 8.48
C ALA A 220 12.43 22.88 8.65
N ASN A 221 11.85 22.12 9.58
CA ASN A 221 12.31 20.77 9.93
C ASN A 221 11.50 19.64 9.28
N VAL A 222 10.41 19.95 8.57
CA VAL A 222 9.53 18.94 7.99
C VAL A 222 10.24 18.22 6.85
N LYS A 223 10.16 16.88 6.86
CA LYS A 223 10.72 16.02 5.81
C LYS A 223 9.62 15.44 4.93
N THR A 224 9.94 15.19 3.67
CA THR A 224 9.03 14.59 2.70
C THR A 224 9.53 13.23 2.23
N VAL A 225 8.64 12.24 2.27
CA VAL A 225 8.86 10.92 1.66
C VAL A 225 7.85 10.76 0.55
N LEU A 226 8.28 10.33 -0.64
CA LEU A 226 7.37 10.01 -1.75
C LEU A 226 7.44 8.50 -2.05
N THR A 227 6.33 7.79 -1.89
CA THR A 227 6.18 6.41 -2.35
C THR A 227 5.53 6.38 -3.72
N VAL A 228 6.16 5.72 -4.67
CA VAL A 228 5.63 5.51 -6.03
C VAL A 228 5.25 4.04 -6.21
N HIS A 229 3.97 3.77 -6.41
CA HIS A 229 3.43 2.43 -6.60
C HIS A 229 3.48 1.95 -8.05
N SER A 230 3.48 2.89 -9.00
CA SER A 230 3.56 2.60 -10.43
C SER A 230 4.14 3.78 -11.19
N PHE A 231 5.31 3.59 -11.80
CA PHE A 231 5.92 4.59 -12.68
C PHE A 231 5.18 4.77 -14.02
N ALA A 232 4.22 3.89 -14.34
CA ALA A 232 3.35 4.06 -15.51
C ALA A 232 2.33 5.20 -15.33
N HIS A 233 2.00 5.55 -14.08
CA HIS A 233 1.04 6.62 -13.76
C HIS A 233 1.78 7.83 -13.21
N GLN A 234 2.12 8.78 -14.07
CA GLN A 234 3.03 9.88 -13.72
C GLN A 234 2.34 11.26 -13.56
N GLY A 235 1.08 11.40 -14.00
CA GLY A 235 0.44 12.71 -14.07
C GLY A 235 1.14 13.63 -15.08
N ILE A 236 1.27 13.17 -16.33
CA ILE A 236 1.77 13.97 -17.44
C ILE A 236 0.61 14.81 -17.99
N HIS A 237 0.77 16.12 -17.95
CA HIS A 237 -0.23 17.11 -18.33
C HIS A 237 0.37 18.14 -19.31
N SER A 238 -0.46 19.03 -19.84
CA SER A 238 0.02 20.09 -20.73
C SER A 238 1.04 21.00 -20.03
N ARG A 239 1.77 21.80 -20.81
CA ARG A 239 2.74 22.77 -20.30
C ARG A 239 2.12 23.77 -19.32
N GLU A 240 0.90 24.19 -19.60
CA GLU A 240 0.15 25.19 -18.83
C GLU A 240 -0.25 24.65 -17.45
N ALA A 241 -0.38 23.34 -17.30
CA ALA A 241 -0.74 22.69 -16.04
C ALA A 241 0.25 23.00 -14.91
N PHE A 242 1.52 23.31 -15.22
CA PHE A 242 2.49 23.76 -14.23
C PHE A 242 2.00 25.02 -13.48
N GLY A 243 1.34 25.94 -14.18
CA GLY A 243 0.81 27.17 -13.59
C GLY A 243 -0.19 26.92 -12.46
N LEU A 244 -0.89 25.78 -12.48
CA LEU A 244 -1.83 25.37 -11.44
C LEU A 244 -1.14 25.14 -10.09
N LEU A 245 0.14 24.76 -10.10
CA LEU A 245 0.90 24.45 -8.89
C LEU A 245 1.30 25.69 -8.08
N GLY A 246 1.26 26.89 -8.68
CA GLY A 246 1.67 28.13 -8.02
C GLY A 246 3.13 28.12 -7.53
N LEU A 247 3.98 27.34 -8.19
CA LEU A 247 5.42 27.25 -7.93
C LEU A 247 6.19 28.29 -8.77
N PRO A 248 7.41 28.70 -8.37
CA PRO A 248 8.26 29.58 -9.16
C PRO A 248 8.52 29.01 -10.56
N ALA A 249 8.56 29.89 -11.58
CA ALA A 249 8.67 29.49 -12.98
C ALA A 249 9.95 28.68 -13.28
N GLU A 250 11.00 28.90 -12.50
CA GLU A 250 12.29 28.21 -12.60
C GLU A 250 12.18 26.70 -12.30
N GLN A 251 11.14 26.29 -11.55
CA GLN A 251 10.88 24.86 -11.30
C GLN A 251 10.24 24.17 -12.53
N PHE A 252 9.79 24.91 -13.54
CA PHE A 252 9.44 24.38 -14.86
C PHE A 252 10.69 24.27 -15.76
N GLY A 253 11.64 23.45 -15.30
CA GLY A 253 12.86 23.12 -16.04
C GLY A 253 13.13 21.63 -16.02
N VAL A 254 14.17 21.20 -16.74
CA VAL A 254 14.57 19.79 -16.86
C VAL A 254 14.88 19.17 -15.49
N GLU A 255 15.40 19.96 -14.55
CA GLU A 255 15.66 19.54 -13.18
C GLU A 255 14.41 19.53 -12.26
N GLY A 256 13.27 19.99 -12.77
CA GLY A 256 12.00 20.05 -12.06
C GLY A 256 10.89 19.33 -12.80
N PHE A 257 9.82 20.05 -13.14
CA PHE A 257 8.57 19.48 -13.65
C PHE A 257 8.51 19.29 -15.17
N GLU A 258 9.41 19.91 -15.95
CA GLU A 258 9.37 19.81 -17.41
C GLU A 258 9.68 18.38 -17.86
N PHE A 259 8.92 17.85 -18.81
CA PHE A 259 9.15 16.53 -19.38
C PHE A 259 8.70 16.49 -20.84
N HIS A 260 9.64 16.62 -21.78
CA HIS A 260 9.37 16.62 -23.23
C HIS A 260 8.29 17.64 -23.65
N GLY A 261 8.40 18.87 -23.16
CA GLY A 261 7.45 19.96 -23.40
C GLY A 261 6.18 19.91 -22.57
N HIS A 262 6.00 18.88 -21.76
CA HIS A 262 4.84 18.67 -20.88
C HIS A 262 5.20 18.95 -19.42
N THR A 263 4.18 18.97 -18.56
CA THR A 263 4.36 19.01 -17.10
C THR A 263 4.20 17.60 -16.54
N ASN A 264 5.18 17.11 -15.80
CA ASN A 264 5.12 15.80 -15.15
C ASN A 264 5.11 15.96 -13.62
N PHE A 265 3.95 15.74 -13.01
CA PHE A 265 3.74 15.95 -11.57
C PHE A 265 4.56 14.98 -10.74
N LEU A 266 4.67 13.72 -11.16
CA LEU A 266 5.51 12.73 -10.47
C LEU A 266 6.98 13.12 -10.53
N LYS A 267 7.50 13.50 -11.71
CA LYS A 267 8.89 13.93 -11.88
C LYS A 267 9.26 15.09 -10.94
N GLY A 268 8.42 16.11 -10.88
CA GLY A 268 8.66 17.25 -10.00
C GLY A 268 8.69 16.84 -8.52
N GLY A 269 7.79 15.95 -8.09
CA GLY A 269 7.81 15.41 -6.74
C GLY A 269 9.03 14.54 -6.45
N LEU A 270 9.46 13.70 -7.40
CA LEU A 270 10.67 12.88 -7.29
C LEU A 270 11.92 13.74 -7.06
N LYS A 271 12.06 14.85 -7.79
CA LYS A 271 13.21 15.76 -7.66
C LYS A 271 13.17 16.59 -6.37
N ALA A 272 11.98 16.82 -5.81
CA ALA A 272 11.80 17.65 -4.61
C ALA A 272 11.79 16.88 -3.29
N ALA A 273 11.38 15.61 -3.28
CA ALA A 273 11.26 14.81 -2.06
C ALA A 273 12.62 14.60 -1.38
N ASP A 274 12.63 14.51 -0.04
CA ASP A 274 13.87 14.21 0.70
C ASP A 274 14.27 12.74 0.56
N LEU A 275 13.27 11.85 0.39
CA LEU A 275 13.48 10.42 0.17
C LEU A 275 12.37 9.87 -0.74
N VAL A 276 12.75 8.95 -1.64
CA VAL A 276 11.81 8.28 -2.54
C VAL A 276 11.84 6.77 -2.29
N THR A 277 10.66 6.18 -2.20
CA THR A 277 10.47 4.73 -2.08
C THR A 277 9.59 4.16 -3.19
N THR A 278 9.67 2.85 -3.39
CA THR A 278 8.76 2.09 -4.25
C THR A 278 8.49 0.70 -3.69
N VAL A 279 7.67 -0.10 -4.37
CA VAL A 279 6.97 -1.28 -3.81
C VAL A 279 7.79 -2.57 -3.72
N SER A 280 9.04 -2.58 -4.18
CA SER A 280 9.99 -3.68 -3.91
C SER A 280 11.42 -3.32 -4.34
N PRO A 281 12.45 -3.97 -3.74
CA PRO A 281 13.84 -3.81 -4.19
C PRO A 281 14.08 -4.18 -5.66
N THR A 282 13.36 -5.19 -6.16
CA THR A 282 13.45 -5.60 -7.56
C THR A 282 12.88 -4.52 -8.47
N TYR A 283 11.68 -4.01 -8.17
CA TYR A 283 11.06 -2.95 -8.95
C TYR A 283 11.89 -1.66 -8.93
N ALA A 284 12.50 -1.31 -7.79
CA ALA A 284 13.42 -0.18 -7.71
C ALA A 284 14.59 -0.29 -8.70
N ARG A 285 15.18 -1.49 -8.87
CA ARG A 285 16.23 -1.73 -9.86
C ARG A 285 15.69 -1.65 -11.28
N GLU A 286 14.55 -2.28 -11.56
CA GLU A 286 13.93 -2.30 -12.89
C GLU A 286 13.54 -0.90 -13.38
N VAL A 287 13.06 -0.04 -12.47
CA VAL A 287 12.74 1.37 -12.75
C VAL A 287 14.00 2.19 -13.00
N ALA A 288 15.09 1.92 -12.27
CA ALA A 288 16.32 2.69 -12.38
C ALA A 288 17.14 2.37 -13.65
N SER A 289 16.98 1.17 -14.23
CA SER A 289 17.84 0.71 -15.33
C SER A 289 17.14 -0.03 -16.46
N GLY A 290 15.81 -0.08 -16.47
CA GLY A 290 15.03 -0.87 -17.42
C GLY A 290 13.82 -0.13 -17.96
N PRO A 291 13.06 -0.75 -18.89
CA PRO A 291 11.91 -0.12 -19.54
C PRO A 291 10.76 0.20 -18.58
N ARG A 292 10.82 -0.29 -17.34
CA ARG A 292 9.83 0.00 -16.28
C ARG A 292 10.03 1.37 -15.63
N GLY A 293 11.09 2.10 -16.00
CA GLY A 293 11.27 3.49 -15.59
C GLY A 293 10.36 4.46 -16.32
N GLU A 294 9.75 4.03 -17.43
CA GLU A 294 8.72 4.79 -18.16
C GLU A 294 9.23 6.20 -18.56
N GLY A 295 10.50 6.30 -18.93
CA GLY A 295 11.17 7.55 -19.30
C GLY A 295 11.72 8.37 -18.13
N LEU A 296 11.54 7.90 -16.89
CA LEU A 296 12.07 8.52 -15.67
C LEU A 296 13.36 7.86 -15.16
N GLU A 297 13.98 6.95 -15.91
CA GLU A 297 15.20 6.22 -15.50
C GLU A 297 16.32 7.21 -15.11
N GLY A 298 16.56 8.23 -15.94
CA GLY A 298 17.55 9.28 -15.67
C GLY A 298 17.17 10.18 -14.47
N VAL A 299 15.88 10.38 -14.23
CA VAL A 299 15.39 11.11 -13.05
C VAL A 299 15.66 10.29 -11.79
N VAL A 300 15.36 8.99 -11.83
CA VAL A 300 15.57 8.05 -10.72
C VAL A 300 17.06 7.89 -10.41
N ALA A 301 17.92 7.81 -11.44
CA ALA A 301 19.37 7.77 -11.29
C ALA A 301 19.97 9.06 -10.70
N SER A 302 19.29 10.21 -10.85
CA SER A 302 19.74 11.51 -10.35
C SER A 302 19.08 11.94 -9.03
N LEU A 303 18.37 11.03 -8.35
CA LEU A 303 17.81 11.30 -7.03
C LEU A 303 18.94 11.53 -6.00
N ARG A 304 18.67 12.40 -5.02
CA ARG A 304 19.62 12.72 -3.94
C ARG A 304 19.97 11.49 -3.10
N THR A 305 18.99 10.61 -2.92
CA THR A 305 19.12 9.32 -2.27
C THR A 305 18.71 8.24 -3.27
N PRO A 306 19.39 7.09 -3.33
CA PRO A 306 18.96 5.98 -4.18
C PRO A 306 17.49 5.62 -3.93
N LEU A 307 16.75 5.27 -4.98
CA LEU A 307 15.38 4.80 -4.87
C LEU A 307 15.33 3.54 -3.99
N ILE A 308 14.57 3.60 -2.90
CA ILE A 308 14.49 2.50 -1.94
C ILE A 308 13.26 1.64 -2.24
N GLY A 309 13.47 0.35 -2.50
CA GLY A 309 12.39 -0.60 -2.64
C GLY A 309 11.98 -1.22 -1.31
N ILE A 310 10.72 -1.04 -0.90
CA ILE A 310 10.11 -1.63 0.29
C ILE A 310 8.97 -2.53 -0.16
N VAL A 311 9.06 -3.83 0.17
CA VAL A 311 8.05 -4.81 -0.23
C VAL A 311 6.72 -4.47 0.44
N ASN A 312 5.65 -4.38 -0.35
CA ASN A 312 4.30 -4.17 0.17
C ASN A 312 3.91 -5.32 1.13
N GLY A 313 3.35 -4.95 2.28
CA GLY A 313 2.78 -5.88 3.23
C GLY A 313 1.28 -6.11 3.00
N VAL A 314 0.72 -7.06 3.74
CA VAL A 314 -0.71 -7.34 3.80
C VAL A 314 -1.17 -7.21 5.27
N ASP A 315 -2.35 -6.64 5.51
CA ASP A 315 -2.93 -6.59 6.86
C ASP A 315 -3.48 -7.97 7.26
N TYR A 316 -2.70 -8.71 8.05
CA TYR A 316 -3.08 -10.04 8.57
C TYR A 316 -4.19 -10.01 9.62
N SER A 317 -4.69 -8.85 10.06
CA SER A 317 -5.93 -8.81 10.84
C SER A 317 -7.18 -8.93 9.95
N VAL A 318 -7.03 -8.70 8.63
CA VAL A 318 -8.08 -8.85 7.63
C VAL A 318 -7.82 -10.10 6.78
N TRP A 319 -6.61 -10.24 6.26
CA TRP A 319 -6.23 -11.31 5.33
C TRP A 319 -5.50 -12.43 6.06
N ASN A 320 -6.22 -13.19 6.87
CA ASN A 320 -5.65 -14.31 7.61
C ASN A 320 -6.55 -15.56 7.53
N PRO A 321 -6.12 -16.60 6.77
CA PRO A 321 -6.91 -17.81 6.58
C PRO A 321 -7.13 -18.61 7.87
N ALA A 322 -6.34 -18.36 8.92
CA ALA A 322 -6.49 -19.02 10.21
C ALA A 322 -7.70 -18.49 10.98
N THR A 323 -8.14 -17.26 10.70
CA THR A 323 -9.24 -16.58 11.42
C THR A 323 -10.39 -16.18 10.52
N ASP A 324 -10.21 -16.21 9.20
CA ASP A 324 -11.23 -15.84 8.23
C ASP A 324 -12.48 -16.73 8.36
N SER A 325 -13.63 -16.11 8.60
CA SER A 325 -14.93 -16.78 8.70
C SER A 325 -15.59 -17.01 7.35
N ALA A 326 -15.10 -16.38 6.27
CA ALA A 326 -15.60 -16.61 4.92
C ALA A 326 -15.10 -17.93 4.32
N LEU A 327 -14.07 -18.54 4.91
CA LEU A 327 -13.53 -19.82 4.47
C LEU A 327 -14.32 -21.00 5.04
N ALA A 328 -14.66 -21.97 4.18
CA ALA A 328 -15.31 -23.23 4.58
C ALA A 328 -14.47 -24.08 5.56
N GLY A 329 -13.15 -23.85 5.60
CA GLY A 329 -12.25 -24.42 6.58
C GLY A 329 -11.04 -23.51 6.78
N ARG A 330 -10.79 -23.10 8.02
CA ARG A 330 -9.61 -22.30 8.37
C ARG A 330 -8.34 -23.15 8.24
N PHE A 331 -7.27 -22.52 7.78
CA PHE A 331 -5.97 -23.14 7.60
C PHE A 331 -4.88 -22.11 7.84
N ASP A 332 -3.65 -22.57 8.06
CA ASP A 332 -2.50 -21.70 8.23
C ASP A 332 -1.25 -22.27 7.54
N ALA A 333 -0.10 -21.70 7.85
CA ALA A 333 1.17 -22.12 7.27
C ALA A 333 1.67 -23.48 7.81
N GLU A 334 1.20 -23.90 8.99
CA GLU A 334 1.59 -25.15 9.64
C GLU A 334 0.64 -26.29 9.25
N ASP A 335 -0.66 -26.00 9.07
CA ASP A 335 -1.67 -26.95 8.62
C ASP A 335 -2.49 -26.42 7.44
N ALA A 336 -2.16 -26.91 6.24
CA ALA A 336 -2.85 -26.61 4.99
C ALA A 336 -3.96 -27.63 4.64
N SER A 337 -4.24 -28.62 5.49
CA SER A 337 -5.16 -29.73 5.18
C SER A 337 -6.57 -29.24 4.82
N ASN A 338 -7.05 -28.18 5.47
CA ASN A 338 -8.37 -27.60 5.21
C ASN A 338 -8.46 -26.84 3.87
N LYS A 339 -7.35 -26.58 3.16
CA LYS A 339 -7.40 -25.97 1.81
C LYS A 339 -8.22 -26.80 0.83
N VAL A 340 -8.23 -28.13 0.99
CA VAL A 340 -9.04 -29.02 0.14
C VAL A 340 -10.54 -28.74 0.30
N ARG A 341 -10.98 -28.42 1.52
CA ARG A 341 -12.37 -28.06 1.82
C ARG A 341 -12.72 -26.72 1.20
N CYS A 342 -11.84 -25.72 1.32
CA CYS A 342 -12.03 -24.42 0.69
C CYS A 342 -12.10 -24.51 -0.84
N LYS A 343 -11.19 -25.27 -1.46
CA LYS A 343 -11.22 -25.54 -2.91
C LYS A 343 -12.53 -26.20 -3.32
N ALA A 344 -12.95 -27.24 -2.60
CA ALA A 344 -14.15 -28.00 -2.92
C ALA A 344 -15.43 -27.18 -2.74
N ASP A 345 -15.50 -26.36 -1.70
CA ASP A 345 -16.62 -25.45 -1.44
C ASP A 345 -16.76 -24.42 -2.57
N PHE A 346 -15.68 -23.67 -2.86
CA PHE A 346 -15.66 -22.67 -3.92
C PHE A 346 -15.99 -23.26 -5.30
N VAL A 347 -15.39 -24.41 -5.66
CA VAL A 347 -15.62 -25.05 -6.96
C VAL A 347 -17.05 -25.54 -7.09
N ARG A 348 -17.63 -26.13 -6.06
CA ARG A 348 -19.05 -26.54 -6.08
C ARG A 348 -19.97 -25.33 -6.20
N GLU A 349 -19.71 -24.26 -5.46
CA GLU A 349 -20.52 -23.04 -5.50
C GLU A 349 -20.49 -22.37 -6.89
N ARG A 350 -19.33 -22.34 -7.55
CA ARG A 350 -19.14 -21.61 -8.81
C ARG A 350 -19.30 -22.46 -10.07
N PHE A 351 -18.98 -23.75 -10.00
CA PHE A 351 -18.88 -24.64 -11.18
C PHE A 351 -19.65 -25.97 -11.01
N GLY A 352 -20.29 -26.22 -9.85
CA GLY A 352 -21.15 -27.37 -9.60
C GLY A 352 -20.39 -28.64 -9.18
N THR A 353 -19.56 -29.21 -10.06
CA THR A 353 -18.86 -30.48 -9.81
C THR A 353 -17.42 -30.24 -9.36
N TYR A 354 -17.02 -30.91 -8.26
CA TYR A 354 -15.65 -30.87 -7.76
C TYR A 354 -14.89 -32.14 -8.13
N ASP A 355 -13.76 -31.97 -8.81
CA ASP A 355 -12.74 -32.99 -9.02
C ASP A 355 -11.48 -32.61 -8.21
N PRO A 356 -11.02 -33.45 -7.26
CA PRO A 356 -9.84 -33.15 -6.46
C PRO A 356 -8.55 -33.04 -7.30
N GLU A 357 -8.45 -33.76 -8.41
CA GLU A 357 -7.25 -33.84 -9.25
C GLU A 357 -7.09 -32.61 -10.17
N LEU A 358 -8.18 -31.90 -10.48
CA LEU A 358 -8.10 -30.71 -11.33
C LEU A 358 -7.55 -29.50 -10.56
N PRO A 359 -6.46 -28.85 -11.01
CA PRO A 359 -5.97 -27.64 -10.36
C PRO A 359 -6.98 -26.50 -10.49
N LEU A 360 -7.13 -25.71 -9.42
CA LEU A 360 -7.88 -24.45 -9.48
C LEU A 360 -6.88 -23.32 -9.74
N VAL A 361 -6.96 -22.71 -10.91
CA VAL A 361 -6.19 -21.52 -11.27
C VAL A 361 -7.13 -20.32 -11.22
N GLY A 362 -6.76 -19.29 -10.46
CA GLY A 362 -7.56 -18.08 -10.30
C GLY A 362 -6.70 -16.85 -10.53
N PHE A 363 -7.20 -15.91 -11.32
CA PHE A 363 -6.62 -14.59 -11.48
C PHE A 363 -7.57 -13.55 -10.88
N VAL A 364 -7.09 -12.80 -9.89
CA VAL A 364 -7.82 -11.68 -9.28
C VAL A 364 -6.95 -10.43 -9.43
N GLY A 365 -7.30 -9.59 -10.38
CA GLY A 365 -6.55 -8.38 -10.71
C GLY A 365 -7.25 -7.58 -11.78
N ARG A 366 -6.74 -6.38 -12.07
CA ARG A 366 -7.20 -5.57 -13.20
C ARG A 366 -6.81 -6.24 -14.52
N PHE A 367 -7.70 -6.15 -15.51
CA PHE A 367 -7.39 -6.51 -16.89
C PHE A 367 -6.50 -5.44 -17.52
N ASP A 368 -5.19 -5.62 -17.39
CA ASP A 368 -4.18 -4.72 -17.90
C ASP A 368 -3.03 -5.54 -18.52
N ALA A 369 -2.43 -5.02 -19.60
CA ALA A 369 -1.38 -5.72 -20.34
C ALA A 369 -0.15 -6.02 -19.47
N GLN A 370 0.16 -5.18 -18.48
CA GLN A 370 1.27 -5.40 -17.55
C GLN A 370 1.04 -6.60 -16.62
N LYS A 371 -0.17 -7.15 -16.58
CA LYS A 371 -0.53 -8.33 -15.78
C LYS A 371 -0.38 -9.66 -16.53
N GLY A 372 0.00 -9.64 -17.81
CA GLY A 372 0.31 -10.85 -18.57
C GLY A 372 -0.89 -11.78 -18.80
N ILE A 373 -2.10 -11.22 -18.79
CA ILE A 373 -3.35 -12.00 -18.95
C ILE A 373 -3.45 -12.57 -20.37
N ASP A 374 -2.91 -11.84 -21.34
CA ASP A 374 -2.70 -12.32 -22.70
C ASP A 374 -1.90 -13.64 -22.71
N SER A 375 -0.85 -13.74 -21.90
CA SER A 375 -0.06 -14.98 -21.76
C SER A 375 -0.86 -16.11 -21.11
N LEU A 376 -1.76 -15.80 -20.18
CA LEU A 376 -2.68 -16.78 -19.56
C LEU A 376 -3.75 -17.30 -20.55
N LEU A 377 -4.15 -16.50 -21.53
CA LEU A 377 -5.22 -16.83 -22.48
C LEU A 377 -4.69 -17.39 -23.81
N ALA A 378 -3.47 -17.04 -24.21
CA ALA A 378 -2.89 -17.40 -25.51
C ALA A 378 -2.63 -18.90 -25.69
N GLU A 379 -2.54 -19.70 -24.61
CA GLU A 379 -2.34 -21.15 -24.71
C GLU A 379 -3.61 -21.95 -25.08
N GLN A 380 -4.79 -21.31 -25.22
CA GLN A 380 -6.05 -22.02 -25.54
C GLN A 380 -6.31 -22.19 -27.05
N SER A 381 -5.34 -21.90 -27.91
CA SER A 381 -5.47 -22.04 -29.38
C SER A 381 -4.51 -23.11 -29.94
N GLY A 382 -4.52 -24.29 -29.33
CA GLY A 382 -3.78 -25.48 -29.78
C GLY A 382 -4.72 -26.59 -30.22
#